data_AF-A0A371IX80-F1
#
_entry.id   AF-A0A371IX80-F1
#
_cell.length_a   1.000
_cell.length_b   1.000
_cell.length_c   1.000
_cell.angle_alpha   90.00
_cell.angle_beta   90.00
_cell.angle_gamma   90.00
#
_symmetry.space_group_name_H-M   'P 1'
#
loop_
_entity.id
_entity.type
_entity.pdbx_description
1 polymer ?
#
loop_
_entity_poly.entity_id
_entity_poly.type
_entity_poly.pdbx_seq_one_letter_code
_entity_poly.pdbx_strand_id
1 'polypeptide(L)' 'IRVVDVDKNEELINFELGEDFSIETAVVIAEIYRHNGEWKFNALGSGFEGGLAALCNNFGISI' A
#
# COMPACT_ATOMS: atom_id res chain seq x y z
N ILE A 1 8.19 -1.28 3.98
CA ILE A 1 7.18 -0.27 4.35
C ILE A 1 6.99 -0.27 5.84
N ARG A 2 6.86 0.91 6.44
CA ARG A 2 6.49 1.05 7.85
C ARG A 2 5.32 2.01 8.03
N VAL A 3 4.50 1.73 9.04
CA VAL A 3 3.41 2.60 9.51
C VAL A 3 3.79 3.07 10.90
N VAL A 4 3.76 4.38 11.13
CA VAL A 4 4.21 5.02 12.37
C VAL A 4 3.09 5.89 12.93
N ASP A 5 2.83 5.77 14.22
CA ASP A 5 2.04 6.74 14.98
C ASP A 5 2.93 7.97 15.23
N VAL A 6 2.64 9.08 14.56
CA VAL A 6 3.45 10.30 14.60
C VAL A 6 3.39 10.99 15.97
N ASP A 7 2.27 10.88 16.67
CA ASP A 7 2.08 11.56 17.97
C ASP A 7 2.89 10.87 19.07
N LYS A 8 3.02 9.55 18.99
CA LYS A 8 3.81 8.74 19.94
C LYS A 8 5.22 8.42 19.45
N ASN A 9 5.50 8.67 18.18
CA ASN A 9 6.71 8.25 17.48
C ASN A 9 6.96 6.74 17.61
N GLU A 10 5.90 5.95 17.49
CA GLU A 10 5.89 4.50 17.65
C GLU A 10 5.68 3.81 16.30
N GLU A 11 6.54 2.86 15.95
CA GLU A 11 6.33 2.01 14.78
C GLU A 11 5.24 0.98 15.08
N LEU A 12 4.12 1.10 14.38
CA LEU A 12 2.98 0.19 14.55
C LEU A 12 3.19 -1.09 13.75
N ILE A 13 3.73 -0.96 12.53
CA ILE A 13 3.85 -2.04 11.56
C ILE A 13 5.10 -1.83 10.72
N ASN A 14 5.85 -2.91 10.50
CA ASN A 14 6.89 -2.99 9.48
C ASN A 14 6.62 -4.20 8.59
N PHE A 15 6.66 -3.98 7.28
CA PHE A 15 6.49 -4.99 6.25
C PHE A 15 7.64 -4.88 5.26
N GLU A 16 8.47 -5.92 5.18
CA GLU A 16 9.54 -5.99 4.19
C GLU A 16 8.94 -6.33 2.83
N LEU A 17 9.26 -5.51 1.83
CA LEU A 17 8.89 -5.80 0.45
C LEU A 17 9.88 -6.82 -0.09
N GLY A 18 9.36 -7.97 -0.53
CA GLY A 18 10.14 -8.92 -1.34
C GLY A 18 10.50 -8.34 -2.71
N GLU A 19 11.40 -9.02 -3.42
CA GLU A 19 11.91 -8.60 -4.74
C GLU A 19 10.96 -8.93 -5.91
N ASP A 20 9.72 -9.35 -5.64
CA ASP A 20 8.82 -9.92 -6.65
C ASP A 20 8.24 -8.89 -7.66
N PHE A 21 8.53 -7.60 -7.50
CA PHE A 21 7.99 -6.51 -8.36
C PHE A 21 8.99 -6.03 -9.43
N SER A 22 9.82 -6.94 -9.94
CA SER A 22 10.95 -6.57 -10.83
C SER A 22 10.53 -6.02 -12.20
N ILE A 23 9.26 -6.19 -12.60
CA ILE A 23 8.76 -5.81 -13.93
C ILE A 23 7.81 -4.60 -13.84
N GLU A 24 7.03 -4.52 -12.78
CA GLU A 24 5.96 -3.54 -12.62
C GLU A 24 6.49 -2.17 -12.20
N THR A 25 6.03 -1.13 -12.88
CA THR A 25 6.43 0.27 -12.59
C THR A 25 5.50 0.97 -11.59
N ALA A 26 4.43 0.29 -11.16
CA ALA A 26 3.50 0.73 -10.12
C ALA A 26 3.03 -0.48 -9.30
N VAL A 27 2.92 -0.31 -7.99
CA VAL A 27 2.58 -1.38 -7.04
C VAL A 27 1.69 -0.82 -5.94
N VAL A 28 0.65 -1.56 -5.56
CA VAL A 28 -0.07 -1.37 -4.29
C VAL A 28 0.56 -2.28 -3.26
N ILE A 29 1.17 -1.66 -2.25
CA ILE A 29 2.01 -2.40 -1.31
C ILE A 29 1.19 -2.86 -0.09
N ALA A 30 0.32 -2.00 0.41
CA ALA A 30 -0.56 -2.31 1.53
C ALA A 30 -1.79 -1.39 1.56
N GLU A 31 -2.81 -1.82 2.28
CA GLU A 31 -4.01 -1.05 2.59
C GLU A 31 -4.09 -0.80 4.09
N ILE A 32 -4.46 0.43 4.44
CA ILE A 32 -4.84 0.81 5.80
C ILE A 32 -6.32 1.15 5.77
N TYR A 33 -7.11 0.46 6.58
CA TYR A 33 -8.57 0.62 6.58
C TYR A 33 -9.13 0.62 8.01
N ARG A 34 -10.36 1.11 8.14
CA ARG A 34 -11.07 1.16 9.42
C ARG A 34 -12.04 -0.01 9.53
N HIS A 35 -11.96 -0.76 10.62
CA HIS A 35 -12.86 -1.88 10.90
C HIS A 35 -13.25 -1.87 12.37
N ASN A 36 -14.55 -1.79 12.65
CA ASN A 36 -15.10 -1.69 14.02
C ASN A 36 -14.47 -0.58 14.87
N GLY A 37 -14.20 0.58 14.26
CA GLY A 37 -13.61 1.75 14.95
C GLY A 37 -12.09 1.71 15.06
N GLU A 38 -11.45 0.57 14.80
CA GLU A 38 -10.01 0.38 14.85
C GLU A 38 -9.38 0.50 13.46
N TRP A 39 -8.13 0.97 13.42
CA TRP A 39 -7.30 0.89 12.23
C TRP A 39 -6.77 -0.53 12.06
N LYS A 40 -6.83 -1.04 10.83
CA LYS A 40 -6.30 -2.33 10.41
C LYS A 40 -5.38 -2.12 9.21
N PHE A 41 -4.45 -3.05 9.06
CA PHE A 41 -3.49 -3.07 7.97
C PHE A 41 -3.60 -4.41 7.25
N ASN A 42 -3.54 -4.35 5.93
CA ASN A 42 -3.50 -5.52 5.06
C ASN A 42 -2.32 -5.37 4.09
N ALA A 43 -1.35 -6.30 4.16
CA ALA A 43 -0.28 -6.37 3.17
C ALA A 43 -0.81 -7.06 1.92
N LEU A 44 -0.62 -6.46 0.74
CA LEU A 44 -1.14 -6.96 -0.53
C LEU A 44 -0.02 -7.32 -1.51
N GLY A 45 0.96 -6.42 -1.69
CA GLY A 45 2.04 -6.61 -2.64
C GLY A 45 1.56 -6.96 -4.05
N SER A 46 0.80 -6.06 -4.69
CA SER A 46 0.22 -6.29 -6.02
C SER A 46 0.75 -5.27 -7.02
N GLY A 47 1.45 -5.77 -8.05
CA GLY A 47 1.93 -4.95 -9.17
C GLY A 47 0.82 -4.63 -10.18
N PHE A 48 0.94 -3.50 -10.86
CA PHE A 48 -0.02 -3.02 -11.86
C PHE A 48 0.59 -3.00 -13.26
N GLU A 49 0.09 -3.88 -14.13
CA GLU A 49 0.38 -3.84 -15.56
C GLU A 49 -0.21 -2.56 -16.17
N GLY A 50 0.63 -1.77 -16.85
CA GLY A 50 0.26 -0.44 -17.35
C GLY A 50 0.66 0.73 -16.45
N GLY A 51 1.36 0.46 -15.34
CA GLY A 51 2.00 1.49 -14.52
C GLY A 51 1.01 2.38 -13.76
N LEU A 52 1.45 3.60 -13.41
CA LEU A 52 0.68 4.52 -12.56
C LEU A 52 -0.69 4.86 -13.15
N ALA A 53 -0.79 5.00 -14.48
CA ALA A 53 -2.04 5.30 -15.16
C ALA A 53 -3.09 4.19 -14.94
N ALA A 54 -2.70 2.93 -15.09
CA ALA A 54 -3.58 1.78 -14.83
C ALA A 54 -3.98 1.72 -13.35
N LEU A 55 -3.05 1.98 -12.44
CA LEU A 55 -3.33 2.07 -11.00
C LEU A 55 -4.36 3.15 -10.71
N CYS A 56 -4.16 4.37 -11.21
CA CYS A 56 -5.10 5.49 -11.01
C CYS A 56 -6.51 5.15 -11.51
N ASN A 57 -6.62 4.60 -12.73
CA ASN A 57 -7.90 4.19 -13.30
C ASN A 57 -8.60 3.10 -12.45
N ASN A 58 -7.84 2.14 -11.90
CA ASN A 58 -8.39 1.09 -11.03
C ASN A 58 -9.02 1.66 -9.76
N PHE A 59 -8.51 2.78 -9.25
CA PHE A 59 -9.08 3.51 -8.10
C PHE A 59 -10.07 4.61 -8.51
N GLY A 60 -10.45 4.71 -9.79
CA GLY A 60 -11.40 5.71 -10.28
C GLY A 60 -10.85 7.14 -10.32
N ILE A 61 -9.52 7.30 -10.29
CA ILE A 61 -8.85 8.60 -10.38
C ILE A 61 -8.67 8.95 -11.85
N SER A 62 -9.26 10.06 -12.28
CA SER A 62 -8.99 10.62 -13.60
C SER A 62 -7.63 11.33 -13.59
N ILE A 63 -6.74 10.92 -14.49
CA ILE A 63 -5.44 11.53 -14.74
C ILE A 63 -5.38 12.18 -16.13
#